data_AF-A0A7J4UM94-F1
#
_entry.id   AF-A0A7J4UM94-F1
#
_cell.length_a   1.000
_cell.length_b   1.000
_cell.length_c   1.000
_cell.angle_alpha   90.00
_cell.angle_beta   90.00
_cell.angle_gamma   90.00
#
_symmetry.space_group_name_H-M   'P 1'
#
loop_
_entity.id
_entity.type
_entity.pdbx_description
1 polymer ?
#
loop_
_entity_poly.entity_id
_entity_poly.type
_entity_poly.pdbx_seq_one_letter_code
_entity_poly.pdbx_strand_id
1 'polypeptide(L)'
;MDTDWNEHIETVKDWLAEYDCFVEETTDEEDRFEPESNMIYLNSRQWAETRFYTLLHEVGHFLISQDWSTLFDTNTSMYANCHYDGRSERRRDFKVNRIIEEGAAWKFGLQLAERLEIEIDIERYNKFMSKYMMSYIQWAVE
;
A
#
# COMPACT_ATOMS: atom_id res chain seq x y z
N MET A 1 23.28 15.43 2.86
CA MET A 1 23.43 14.02 3.26
C MET A 1 22.61 13.24 2.27
N ASP A 2 23.16 12.21 1.67
CA ASP A 2 22.35 11.31 0.85
C ASP A 2 21.40 10.56 1.78
N THR A 3 20.11 10.56 1.47
CA THR A 3 19.10 9.79 2.21
C THR A 3 19.41 8.31 2.07
N ASP A 4 19.64 7.60 3.18
CA ASP A 4 19.78 6.15 3.15
C ASP A 4 18.40 5.49 3.21
N TRP A 5 17.82 5.28 2.04
CA TRP A 5 16.53 4.63 1.89
C TRP A 5 16.48 3.22 2.47
N ASN A 6 17.61 2.51 2.57
CA ASN A 6 17.62 1.18 3.18
C ASN A 6 17.42 1.27 4.69
N GLU A 7 18.01 2.28 5.35
CA GLU A 7 17.79 2.51 6.78
C GLU A 7 16.31 2.83 7.07
N HIS A 8 15.67 3.63 6.21
CA HIS A 8 14.24 3.90 6.32
C HIS A 8 13.36 2.67 6.06
N ILE A 9 13.74 1.82 5.10
CA ILE A 9 13.05 0.54 4.86
C ILE A 9 13.15 -0.36 6.10
N GLU A 10 14.34 -0.50 6.70
CA GLU A 10 14.50 -1.31 7.91
C GLU A 10 13.72 -0.73 9.10
N THR A 11 13.67 0.60 9.23
CA THR A 11 12.85 1.27 10.27
C THR A 11 11.36 0.90 10.14
N VAL A 12 10.83 0.88 8.92
CA VAL A 12 9.44 0.49 8.67
C VAL A 12 9.23 -1.02 8.89
N LYS A 13 10.20 -1.86 8.53
CA LYS A 13 10.16 -3.31 8.78
C LYS A 13 10.15 -3.64 10.26
N ASP A 14 10.97 -2.96 11.05
CA ASP A 14 11.00 -3.11 12.51
C ASP A 14 9.66 -2.71 13.11
N TRP A 15 9.07 -1.60 12.65
CA TRP A 15 7.73 -1.20 13.08
C TRP A 15 6.67 -2.24 12.72
N LEU A 16 6.67 -2.80 11.50
CA LEU A 16 5.72 -3.84 11.08
C LEU A 16 5.86 -5.12 11.92
N ALA A 17 7.07 -5.50 12.29
CA ALA A 17 7.35 -6.68 13.10
C ALA A 17 6.72 -6.59 14.50
N GLU A 18 6.51 -5.38 15.05
CA GLU A 18 5.77 -5.18 16.30
C GLU A 18 4.29 -5.58 16.21
N TYR A 19 3.75 -5.69 14.99
CA TYR A 19 2.36 -6.06 14.70
C TYR A 19 2.25 -7.43 14.00
N ASP A 20 3.27 -8.28 14.11
CA ASP A 20 3.33 -9.60 13.46
C ASP A 20 3.13 -9.53 11.93
N CYS A 21 3.56 -8.43 11.30
CA CYS A 21 3.61 -8.28 9.85
C CYS A 21 5.06 -8.26 9.37
N PHE A 22 5.35 -9.00 8.30
CA PHE A 22 6.71 -9.18 7.79
C PHE A 22 6.83 -8.70 6.34
N VAL A 23 8.04 -8.36 5.94
CA VAL A 23 8.35 -7.92 4.57
C VAL A 23 9.31 -8.91 3.92
N GLU A 24 8.93 -9.44 2.77
CA GLU A 24 9.76 -10.32 1.95
C GLU A 24 10.13 -9.62 0.63
N GLU A 25 11.43 -9.49 0.39
CA GLU A 25 11.95 -8.88 -0.84
C GLU A 25 12.34 -9.97 -1.84
N THR A 26 11.62 -10.06 -2.96
CA THR A 26 11.85 -11.10 -3.99
C THR A 26 12.06 -10.47 -5.37
N THR A 27 12.63 -11.22 -6.31
CA THR A 27 12.95 -10.71 -7.65
C THR A 27 11.84 -10.88 -8.68
N ASP A 28 10.86 -11.74 -8.42
CA ASP A 28 9.94 -12.27 -9.43
C ASP A 28 8.46 -12.18 -9.03
N GLU A 29 8.14 -11.53 -7.91
CA GLU A 29 6.77 -11.27 -7.46
C GLU A 29 6.38 -9.81 -7.68
N GLU A 30 5.07 -9.59 -7.84
CA GLU A 30 4.46 -8.25 -7.80
C GLU A 30 4.43 -7.72 -6.37
N ASP A 31 4.62 -6.40 -6.24
CA ASP A 31 4.49 -5.69 -4.97
C ASP A 31 3.05 -5.83 -4.46
N ARG A 32 2.87 -6.36 -3.24
CA ARG A 32 1.54 -6.54 -2.64
C ARG A 32 1.60 -6.81 -1.14
N PHE A 33 0.55 -6.41 -0.45
CA PHE A 33 0.19 -6.91 0.88
C PHE A 33 -0.78 -8.10 0.79
N GLU A 34 -0.46 -9.18 1.50
CA GLU A 34 -1.28 -10.38 1.65
C GLU A 34 -1.87 -10.44 3.09
N PRO A 35 -3.16 -10.14 3.27
CA PRO A 35 -3.77 -10.05 4.60
C PRO A 35 -3.87 -11.39 5.34
N GLU A 36 -3.97 -12.52 4.61
CA GLU A 36 -4.12 -13.84 5.24
C GLU A 36 -2.84 -14.29 5.96
N SER A 37 -1.69 -13.89 5.44
CA SER A 37 -0.36 -14.24 5.95
C SER A 37 0.33 -13.08 6.69
N ASN A 38 -0.27 -11.88 6.70
CA ASN A 38 0.34 -10.62 7.14
C ASN A 38 1.74 -10.42 6.52
N MET A 39 1.86 -10.69 5.22
CA MET A 39 3.11 -10.57 4.48
C MET A 39 3.03 -9.45 3.46
N ILE A 40 4.06 -8.61 3.42
CA ILE A 40 4.27 -7.64 2.35
C ILE A 40 5.37 -8.17 1.44
N TYR A 41 5.05 -8.33 0.16
CA TYR A 41 6.01 -8.69 -0.87
C TYR A 41 6.47 -7.43 -1.59
N LEU A 42 7.79 -7.26 -1.74
CA LEU A 42 8.39 -6.16 -2.48
C LEU A 42 9.36 -6.67 -3.55
N ASN A 43 9.35 -6.01 -4.70
CA ASN A 43 10.27 -6.30 -5.77
C ASN A 43 11.65 -5.71 -5.49
N SER A 44 12.63 -6.57 -5.23
CA SER A 44 14.00 -6.18 -4.88
C SER A 44 14.80 -5.57 -6.04
N ARG A 45 14.28 -5.60 -7.28
CA ARG A 45 14.90 -4.95 -8.45
C ARG A 45 14.65 -3.45 -8.51
N GLN A 46 13.74 -2.94 -7.68
CA GLN A 46 13.45 -1.50 -7.59
C GLN A 46 14.62 -0.75 -6.94
N TRP A 47 14.80 0.51 -7.34
CA TRP A 47 15.71 1.42 -6.65
C TRP A 47 15.23 1.65 -5.22
N ALA A 48 16.14 1.84 -4.26
CA ALA A 48 15.80 1.89 -2.84
C ALA A 48 14.73 2.95 -2.50
N GLU A 49 14.78 4.15 -3.09
CA GLU A 49 13.73 5.18 -2.94
C GLU A 49 12.37 4.68 -3.42
N THR A 50 12.33 4.09 -4.62
CA THR A 50 11.12 3.52 -5.21
C THR A 50 10.55 2.41 -4.33
N ARG A 51 11.40 1.49 -3.87
CA ARG A 51 11.02 0.38 -3.01
C ARG A 51 10.48 0.88 -1.67
N PHE A 52 11.06 1.94 -1.11
CA PHE A 52 10.56 2.57 0.09
C PHE A 52 9.16 3.17 -0.12
N TYR A 53 8.92 3.89 -1.22
CA TYR A 53 7.58 4.43 -1.52
C TYR A 53 6.54 3.33 -1.73
N THR A 54 6.92 2.24 -2.41
CA THR A 54 6.08 1.05 -2.54
C THR A 54 5.79 0.40 -1.18
N LEU A 55 6.79 0.25 -0.32
CA LEU A 55 6.61 -0.27 1.04
C LEU A 55 5.60 0.56 1.83
N LEU A 56 5.70 1.90 1.80
CA LEU A 56 4.73 2.76 2.46
C LEU A 56 3.30 2.54 1.94
N HIS A 57 3.14 2.35 0.64
CA HIS A 57 1.84 2.03 0.05
C HIS A 57 1.27 0.70 0.59
N GLU A 58 2.08 -0.37 0.57
CA GLU A 58 1.64 -1.68 1.09
C GLU A 58 1.37 -1.66 2.60
N VAL A 59 2.13 -0.87 3.36
CA VAL A 59 1.85 -0.64 4.79
C VAL A 59 0.53 0.09 4.97
N GLY A 60 0.18 0.99 4.06
CA GLY A 60 -1.13 1.61 4.00
C GLY A 60 -2.26 0.59 3.87
N HIS A 61 -2.08 -0.43 3.02
CA HIS A 61 -3.03 -1.54 2.91
C HIS A 61 -3.11 -2.36 4.19
N PHE A 62 -1.99 -2.64 4.85
CA PHE A 62 -1.97 -3.27 6.18
C PHE A 62 -2.74 -2.47 7.23
N LEU A 63 -2.50 -1.16 7.34
CA LEU A 63 -3.21 -0.28 8.29
C LEU A 63 -4.72 -0.27 8.03
N ILE A 64 -5.09 -0.21 6.77
CA ILE A 64 -6.49 -0.27 6.34
C ILE A 64 -7.12 -1.62 6.72
N SER A 65 -6.40 -2.74 6.61
CA SER A 65 -6.92 -4.06 6.98
C SER A 65 -7.15 -4.22 8.48
N GLN A 66 -6.35 -3.55 9.32
CA GLN A 66 -6.51 -3.60 10.78
C GLN A 66 -7.76 -2.85 11.27
N ASP A 67 -8.08 -1.69 10.68
CA ASP A 67 -9.15 -0.80 11.13
C ASP A 67 -10.28 -0.63 10.09
N TRP A 68 -10.49 -1.62 9.23
CA TRP A 68 -11.38 -1.50 8.07
C TRP A 68 -12.79 -1.02 8.41
N SER A 69 -13.41 -1.59 9.45
CA SER A 69 -14.79 -1.30 9.84
C SER A 69 -15.04 0.13 10.31
N THR A 70 -13.99 0.84 10.75
CA THR A 70 -14.07 2.24 11.18
C THR A 70 -13.74 3.20 10.05
N LEU A 71 -12.94 2.77 9.08
CA LEU A 71 -12.47 3.58 7.95
C LEU A 71 -13.40 3.54 6.73
N PHE A 72 -14.13 2.44 6.55
CA PHE A 72 -15.01 2.22 5.40
C PHE A 72 -16.34 1.63 5.84
N ASP A 73 -17.44 2.26 5.41
CA ASP A 73 -18.80 1.76 5.67
C ASP A 73 -18.93 0.34 5.08
N THR A 74 -19.32 -0.63 5.90
CA THR A 74 -19.23 -2.10 5.67
C THR A 74 -19.69 -2.64 4.31
N ASN A 75 -20.40 -1.84 3.50
CA ASN A 75 -20.80 -2.17 2.12
C ASN A 75 -19.73 -1.90 1.04
N THR A 76 -18.60 -1.27 1.35
CA THR A 76 -17.54 -0.94 0.37
C THR A 76 -16.30 -1.82 0.46
N SER A 77 -16.28 -2.78 1.40
CA SER A 77 -15.10 -3.60 1.66
C SER A 77 -14.82 -4.62 0.56
N MET A 78 -13.64 -4.55 -0.05
CA MET A 78 -13.13 -5.63 -0.91
C MET A 78 -12.61 -6.81 -0.08
N TYR A 79 -12.03 -6.56 1.09
CA TYR A 79 -11.48 -7.59 1.98
C TYR A 79 -12.51 -8.27 2.90
N ALA A 80 -13.59 -7.59 3.30
CA ALA A 80 -14.67 -8.19 4.10
C ALA A 80 -15.72 -8.93 3.25
N ASN A 81 -15.78 -8.69 1.93
CA ASN A 81 -16.62 -9.43 1.00
C ASN A 81 -15.83 -10.54 0.28
N CYS A 82 -15.12 -11.36 1.05
CA CYS A 82 -14.34 -12.54 0.63
C CYS A 82 -15.22 -13.73 0.13
N HIS A 83 -16.21 -13.42 -0.73
CA HIS A 83 -16.76 -14.36 -1.70
C HIS A 83 -16.46 -13.82 -3.10
N TYR A 84 -15.16 -13.88 -3.43
CA TYR A 84 -14.58 -13.47 -4.70
C TYR A 84 -15.02 -14.41 -5.83
N ASP A 85 -16.14 -14.11 -6.50
CA ASP A 85 -16.63 -14.88 -7.66
C ASP A 85 -16.33 -14.21 -9.02
N GLY A 86 -15.53 -13.12 -9.01
CA GLY A 86 -15.11 -12.37 -10.19
C GLY A 86 -16.22 -11.58 -10.90
N ARG A 87 -17.48 -11.65 -10.43
CA ARG A 87 -18.62 -10.95 -11.06
C ARG A 87 -18.76 -9.50 -10.58
N SER A 88 -18.07 -9.12 -9.50
CA SER A 88 -18.11 -7.79 -8.88
C SER A 88 -17.19 -6.76 -9.57
N GLU A 89 -16.09 -7.19 -10.21
CA GLU A 89 -15.05 -6.30 -10.76
C GLU A 89 -15.54 -5.37 -11.89
N ARG A 90 -16.64 -5.73 -12.55
CA ARG A 90 -17.25 -4.90 -13.60
C ARG A 90 -18.17 -3.81 -13.07
N ARG A 91 -18.51 -3.83 -11.77
CA ARG A 91 -19.44 -2.86 -11.21
C ARG A 91 -18.72 -1.53 -10.92
N ARG A 92 -19.42 -0.43 -11.16
CA ARG A 92 -18.86 0.92 -11.02
C ARG A 92 -18.53 1.28 -9.58
N ASP A 93 -19.35 0.84 -8.63
CA ASP A 93 -19.12 0.97 -7.19
C ASP A 93 -17.83 0.28 -6.76
N PHE A 94 -17.59 -0.95 -7.24
CA PHE A 94 -16.36 -1.68 -6.95
C PHE A 94 -15.11 -0.93 -7.44
N LYS A 95 -15.12 -0.46 -8.69
CA LYS A 95 -14.01 0.30 -9.27
C LYS A 95 -13.74 1.60 -8.50
N VAL A 96 -14.79 2.31 -8.09
CA VAL A 96 -14.66 3.52 -7.26
C VAL A 96 -14.08 3.19 -5.90
N ASN A 97 -14.56 2.15 -5.23
CA ASN A 97 -14.05 1.73 -3.92
C ASN A 97 -12.58 1.36 -4.00
N ARG A 98 -12.15 0.65 -5.06
CA ARG A 98 -10.74 0.32 -5.26
C ARG A 98 -9.89 1.59 -5.37
N ILE A 99 -10.30 2.57 -6.18
CA ILE A 99 -9.56 3.86 -6.27
C ILE A 99 -9.48 4.56 -4.91
N ILE A 100 -10.57 4.55 -4.12
CA ILE A 100 -10.58 5.17 -2.79
C ILE A 100 -9.60 4.44 -1.85
N GLU A 101 -9.60 3.11 -1.86
CA GLU A 101 -8.71 2.27 -1.06
C GLU A 101 -7.24 2.52 -1.41
N GLU A 102 -6.89 2.51 -2.70
CA GLU A 102 -5.53 2.81 -3.18
C GLU A 102 -5.06 4.20 -2.71
N GLY A 103 -5.92 5.22 -2.87
CA GLY A 103 -5.62 6.57 -2.41
C GLY A 103 -5.47 6.69 -0.88
N ALA A 104 -6.28 5.94 -0.13
CA ALA A 104 -6.17 5.86 1.31
C ALA A 104 -4.88 5.14 1.74
N ALA A 105 -4.47 4.08 1.04
CA ALA A 105 -3.24 3.34 1.33
C ALA A 105 -2.01 4.25 1.21
N TRP A 106 -1.90 5.01 0.11
CA TRP A 106 -0.85 6.03 -0.04
C TRP A 106 -0.86 7.05 1.11
N LYS A 107 -2.04 7.55 1.49
CA LYS A 107 -2.16 8.53 2.57
C LYS A 107 -1.70 7.96 3.92
N PHE A 108 -2.17 6.77 4.29
CA PHE A 108 -1.82 6.16 5.58
C PHE A 108 -0.35 5.73 5.65
N GLY A 109 0.21 5.26 4.52
CA GLY A 109 1.64 5.02 4.40
C GLY A 109 2.48 6.25 4.70
N LEU A 110 2.14 7.39 4.08
CA LEU A 110 2.83 8.66 4.34
C LEU A 110 2.68 9.11 5.80
N GLN A 111 1.49 9.00 6.38
CA GLN A 111 1.26 9.35 7.79
C GLN A 111 2.06 8.48 8.76
N LEU A 112 2.29 7.21 8.42
CA LEU A 112 3.19 6.37 9.21
C LEU A 112 4.62 6.89 9.14
N ALA A 113 5.12 7.22 7.95
CA ALA A 113 6.46 7.75 7.81
C ALA A 113 6.66 9.05 8.61
N GLU A 114 5.67 9.95 8.58
CA GLU A 114 5.65 11.15 9.42
C GLU A 114 5.70 10.82 10.92
N ARG A 115 4.95 9.80 11.36
CA ARG A 115 4.94 9.33 12.75
C ARG A 115 6.26 8.69 13.17
N LEU A 116 6.95 8.03 12.24
CA LEU A 116 8.30 7.46 12.45
C LEU A 116 9.41 8.51 12.28
N GLU A 117 9.05 9.78 12.09
CA GLU A 117 9.99 10.89 11.88
C GLU A 117 10.94 10.67 10.68
N ILE A 118 10.49 9.93 9.66
CA ILE A 118 11.24 9.69 8.43
C ILE A 118 11.05 10.88 7.49
N GLU A 119 12.15 11.54 7.11
CA GLU A 119 12.13 12.64 6.16
C GLU A 119 11.90 12.15 4.73
N ILE A 120 10.82 12.63 4.09
CA ILE A 120 10.44 12.27 2.72
C ILE A 120 10.35 13.53 1.87
N ASP A 121 10.88 13.46 0.65
CA ASP A 121 10.60 14.46 -0.39
C ASP A 121 9.14 14.29 -0.86
N ILE A 122 8.25 15.09 -0.27
CA ILE A 122 6.81 15.05 -0.52
C ILE A 122 6.48 15.29 -2.01
N GLU A 123 7.27 16.10 -2.72
CA GLU A 123 7.02 16.35 -4.14
C GLU A 123 7.30 15.09 -4.96
N ARG A 124 8.41 14.41 -4.69
CA ARG A 124 8.75 13.13 -5.34
C ARG A 124 7.77 12.02 -4.98
N TYR A 125 7.40 11.92 -3.71
CA TYR A 125 6.41 10.96 -3.24
C TYR A 125 5.07 11.15 -3.95
N ASN A 126 4.54 12.38 -4.00
CA ASN A 126 3.29 12.69 -4.68
C ASN A 126 3.34 12.42 -6.18
N LYS A 127 4.49 12.68 -6.82
CA LYS A 127 4.71 12.36 -8.23
C LYS A 127 4.71 10.84 -8.46
N PHE A 128 5.33 10.09 -7.57
CA PHE A 128 5.34 8.63 -7.59
C PHE A 128 3.94 8.06 -7.39
N MET A 129 3.25 8.44 -6.32
CA MET A 129 1.85 8.10 -6.04
C MET A 129 0.95 8.38 -7.26
N SER A 130 1.03 9.59 -7.82
CA SER A 130 0.18 10.00 -8.96
C SER A 130 0.36 9.09 -10.17
N LYS A 131 1.60 8.64 -10.43
CA LYS A 131 1.89 7.71 -11.53
C LYS A 131 1.15 6.38 -11.35
N TYR A 132 1.16 5.81 -10.15
CA TYR A 132 0.50 4.53 -9.86
C TYR A 132 -1.02 4.67 -9.76
N MET A 133 -1.51 5.75 -9.14
CA MET A 133 -2.94 6.07 -9.08
C MET A 133 -3.56 6.21 -10.48
N MET A 134 -2.84 6.82 -11.43
CA MET A 134 -3.33 6.95 -12.80
C MET A 134 -3.52 5.60 -13.49
N SER A 135 -2.70 4.59 -13.17
CA SER A 135 -2.88 3.22 -13.69
C SER A 135 -4.21 2.61 -13.22
N TYR A 136 -4.55 2.79 -11.93
CA TYR A 136 -5.83 2.34 -11.38
C TYR A 136 -7.03 3.12 -11.93
N ILE A 137 -6.89 4.44 -12.13
CA ILE A 137 -7.93 5.27 -12.75
C ILE A 137 -8.17 4.82 -14.19
N GLN A 138 -7.12 4.54 -14.95
CA GLN A 138 -7.26 4.05 -16.32
C GLN A 138 -7.97 2.70 -16.35
N TRP A 139 -7.56 1.74 -15.52
CA TRP A 139 -8.25 0.45 -15.36
C TRP A 139 -9.73 0.60 -14.99
N ALA A 140 -10.07 1.56 -14.13
CA ALA A 140 -11.45 1.80 -13.74
C ALA A 140 -12.32 2.34 -14.89
N VAL A 141 -11.74 3.07 -15.84
CA VAL A 141 -12.47 3.65 -16.98
C VAL A 141 -12.62 2.67 -18.15
N GLU A 142 -11.73 1.68 -18.27
CA GLU A 142 -11.79 0.58 -19.26
C GLU A 142 -12.98 -0.37 -19.03
#